data_AF-A0A845RV51-F1
#
_entry.id   AF-A0A845RV51-F1
#
_cell.length_a   1.000
_cell.length_b   1.000
_cell.length_c   1.000
_cell.angle_alpha   90.00
_cell.angle_beta   90.00
_cell.angle_gamma   90.00
#
_symmetry.space_group_name_H-M   'P 1'
#
loop_
_entity.id
_entity.type
_entity.pdbx_description
1 polymer ?
#
loop_
_entity_poly.entity_id
_entity_poly.type
_entity_poly.pdbx_seq_one_letter_code
_entity_poly.pdbx_strand_id
1 'polypeptide(L)' 'NKMLAVKAGDNVVRLLPPLIVEKKDIDEAIRIITKTCSEF' A
#
# COMPACT_ATOMS: atom_id res chain seq x y z
N ASN A 1 -2.48 8.03 6.38
CA ASN A 1 -2.80 7.22 5.18
C ASN A 1 -3.33 5.79 5.46
N LYS A 2 -3.63 5.39 6.71
CA LYS A 2 -4.46 4.20 7.08
C LYS A 2 -4.18 2.84 6.39
N MET A 3 -2.98 2.62 5.85
CA MET A 3 -2.55 1.35 5.24
C MET A 3 -1.41 0.74 6.06
N LEU A 4 -1.48 -0.56 6.35
CA LEU A 4 -0.40 -1.29 7.02
C LEU A 4 0.61 -1.79 5.99
N ALA A 5 1.88 -1.48 6.22
CA ALA A 5 2.99 -1.89 5.37
C ALA A 5 4.19 -2.28 6.24
N VAL A 6 5.02 -3.19 5.73
CA VAL A 6 6.24 -3.63 6.43
C VAL A 6 7.48 -3.29 5.61
N LYS A 7 8.50 -2.73 6.25
CA LYS A 7 9.79 -2.45 5.60
C LYS A 7 10.48 -3.76 5.24
N ALA A 8 11.08 -3.83 4.07
CA ALA A 8 11.88 -4.97 3.64
C ALA A 8 13.17 -4.45 2.99
N GLY A 9 14.32 -4.55 3.67
CA GLY A 9 15.57 -3.97 3.16
C GLY A 9 15.52 -2.44 3.09
N ASP A 10 16.49 -1.84 2.39
CA ASP A 10 16.71 -0.39 2.46
C ASP A 10 15.69 0.44 1.68
N ASN A 11 15.36 0.02 0.46
CA ASN A 11 14.48 0.77 -0.45
C ASN A 11 13.24 -0.02 -0.89
N VAL A 12 12.86 -1.04 -0.13
CA VAL A 12 11.70 -1.89 -0.48
C VAL A 12 10.70 -1.94 0.68
N VAL A 13 9.43 -1.92 0.33
CA VAL A 13 8.31 -2.05 1.26
C VAL A 13 7.42 -3.18 0.75
N ARG A 14 7.00 -4.08 1.64
CA ARG A 14 6.07 -5.17 1.31
C ARG A 14 4.67 -4.83 1.81
N LEU A 15 3.71 -5.16 0.97
CA LEU A 15 2.29 -5.14 1.29
C LEU A 15 1.81 -6.59 1.33
N LEU A 16 1.17 -6.97 2.42
CA LEU A 16 0.68 -8.33 2.64
C LEU A 16 -0.84 -8.28 2.73
N PRO A 17 -1.55 -8.20 1.60
CA PRO A 17 -3.00 -8.24 1.60
C PRO A 17 -3.51 -9.64 2.00
N PRO A 18 -4.73 -9.73 2.53
CA PRO A 18 -5.37 -11.02 2.77
C PRO A 18 -5.72 -11.70 1.43
N LEU A 19 -5.91 -13.02 1.44
CA LEU A 19 -6.28 -13.79 0.24
C LEU A 19 -7.68 -13.47 -0.29
N ILE A 20 -8.51 -12.83 0.51
CA ILE A 20 -9.89 -12.43 0.20
C ILE A 20 -9.99 -11.01 -0.38
N VAL A 21 -8.86 -10.40 -0.77
CA VAL A 21 -8.83 -9.03 -1.28
C VAL A 21 -9.58 -8.89 -2.60
N GLU A 22 -10.35 -7.81 -2.75
CA GLU A 22 -11.05 -7.48 -3.99
C GLU A 22 -10.32 -6.39 -4.78
N LYS A 23 -10.65 -6.26 -6.07
CA LYS A 23 -10.05 -5.25 -6.95
C LYS A 23 -10.23 -3.81 -6.43
N LYS A 24 -11.38 -3.52 -5.83
CA LYS A 24 -11.69 -2.21 -5.23
C LYS A 24 -10.72 -1.84 -4.10
N ASP A 25 -10.28 -2.82 -3.33
CA ASP A 25 -9.36 -2.61 -2.19
C ASP A 25 -7.95 -2.31 -2.71
N ILE A 26 -7.56 -2.96 -3.82
CA ILE A 26 -6.29 -2.69 -4.52
C ILE A 26 -6.32 -1.27 -5.12
N ASP A 27 -7.43 -0.88 -5.76
CA ASP A 27 -7.58 0.46 -6.33
C ASP A 27 -7.51 1.55 -5.23
N GLU A 28 -8.08 1.29 -4.05
CA GLU A 28 -7.96 2.17 -2.88
C GLU A 28 -6.51 2.23 -2.37
N ALA A 29 -5.83 1.09 -2.24
CA ALA A 29 -4.43 1.03 -1.82
C ALA A 29 -3.51 1.83 -2.76
N ILE A 30 -3.72 1.71 -4.08
CA ILE A 30 -2.97 2.48 -5.09
C ILE A 30 -3.20 3.98 -4.89
N ARG A 31 -4.45 4.43 -4.70
CA ARG A 31 -4.74 5.86 -4.44
C ARG A 31 -4.04 6.38 -3.20
N ILE A 32 -4.02 5.58 -2.14
CA ILE A 32 -3.33 5.92 -0.88
C ILE A 32 -1.82 6.06 -1.10
N ILE A 33 -1.21 5.12 -1.83
CA ILE A 33 0.23 5.16 -2.15
C ILE A 33 0.55 6.40 -2.97
N THR A 34 -0.16 6.64 -4.07
CA THR A 34 0.06 7.80 -4.95
C THR A 34 -0.07 9.11 -4.20
N LYS A 35 -1.12 9.25 -3.37
CA LYS A 35 -1.30 10.43 -2.52
C LYS A 35 -0.12 10.63 -1.58
N THR A 36 0.29 9.56 -0.87
CA THR A 36 1.42 9.61 0.06
C THR A 36 2.71 10.04 -0.64
N CYS A 37 3.04 9.44 -1.79
CA CYS A 37 4.25 9.75 -2.54
C CYS A 37 4.23 11.11 -3.26
N SER A 38 3.08 11.75 -3.36
CA SER A 38 2.96 13.08 -3.96
C SER A 38 2.98 14.21 -2.92
N GLU A 39 2.63 13.89 -1.67
CA GLU A 39 2.60 14.84 -0.54
C GLU A 39 3.91 14.87 0.26
N PHE A 40 4.82 13.93 0.02
CA PHE A 40 6.14 13.78 0.64
C PHE A 40 7.23 13.73 -0.42
#